data_AF-A0A0F9FJW9-F1
#
_entry.id   AF-A0A0F9FJW9-F1
#
_cell.length_a   1.000
_cell.length_b   1.000
_cell.length_c   1.000
_cell.angle_alpha   90.00
_cell.angle_beta   90.00
_cell.angle_gamma   90.00
#
_symmetry.space_group_name_H-M   'P 1'
#
loop_
_entity.id
_entity.type
_entity.pdbx_description
1 polymer ?
#
loop_
_entity_poly.entity_id
_entity_poly.type
_entity_poly.pdbx_seq_one_letter_code
_entity_poly.pdbx_strand_id
1 'polypeptide(L)'
;MQVYRQQLIAAVAKTVGAGQSGSDVEVLPRAVVFVLDVTKADGNTPTLDVDIEARDPVSGKYFVIDSFAQVTGSVATERRVFSALYEGLLRVAYAITHVSGADYDFTVSVQGKEGDEN
;
A
#
# COMPACT_ATOMS: atom_id res chain seq x y z
N MET A 1 -27.06 -12.02 -9.51
CA MET A 1 -25.91 -11.97 -8.59
C MET A 1 -24.75 -11.42 -9.40
N GLN A 2 -24.28 -10.20 -9.14
CA GLN A 2 -23.09 -9.66 -9.81
C GLN A 2 -21.85 -10.37 -9.26
N VAL A 3 -21.03 -10.93 -10.12
CA VAL A 3 -19.74 -11.51 -9.75
C VAL A 3 -18.67 -10.46 -10.03
N TYR A 4 -18.12 -9.86 -8.97
CA TYR A 4 -16.99 -8.95 -9.13
C TYR A 4 -15.72 -9.77 -9.29
N ARG A 5 -15.01 -9.60 -10.41
CA ARG A 5 -13.68 -10.20 -10.60
C ARG A 5 -12.64 -9.28 -9.99
N GLN A 6 -11.77 -9.86 -9.18
CA GLN A 6 -10.61 -9.18 -8.64
C GLN A 6 -9.45 -9.39 -9.62
N GLN A 7 -9.00 -8.33 -10.28
CA GLN A 7 -7.91 -8.38 -11.24
C GLN A 7 -6.67 -7.71 -10.66
N LEU A 8 -5.52 -8.36 -10.71
CA LEU A 8 -4.25 -7.72 -10.32
C LEU A 8 -3.94 -6.59 -11.31
N ILE A 9 -3.78 -5.37 -10.80
CA ILE A 9 -3.37 -4.20 -11.58
C ILE A 9 -1.86 -4.03 -11.51
N ALA A 10 -1.32 -4.06 -10.28
CA ALA A 10 0.11 -3.89 -10.04
C ALA A 10 0.51 -4.63 -8.76
N ALA A 11 1.76 -5.09 -8.70
CA ALA A 11 2.37 -5.56 -7.47
C ALA A 11 3.86 -5.19 -7.45
N VAL A 12 4.36 -4.84 -6.29
CA VAL A 12 5.77 -4.58 -6.03
C VAL A 12 6.17 -5.27 -4.74
N ALA A 13 7.26 -6.04 -4.81
CA ALA A 13 7.93 -6.59 -3.65
C ALA A 13 9.10 -5.66 -3.25
N LYS A 14 9.28 -5.47 -1.96
CA LYS A 14 10.31 -4.61 -1.38
C LYS A 14 10.98 -5.26 -0.18
N THR A 15 12.28 -5.03 -0.12
CA THR A 15 13.07 -5.13 1.11
C THR A 15 13.42 -3.72 1.52
N VAL A 16 13.03 -3.32 2.73
CA VAL A 16 13.28 -1.99 3.28
C VAL A 16 14.04 -2.15 4.58
N GLY A 17 15.19 -1.49 4.68
CA GLY A 17 16.05 -1.53 5.86
C GLY A 17 15.88 -0.30 6.76
N ALA A 18 16.49 -0.36 7.93
CA ALA A 18 16.41 0.69 8.96
C ALA A 18 16.63 2.11 8.41
N GLY A 19 15.69 3.01 8.73
CA GLY A 19 15.73 4.42 8.33
C GLY A 19 15.48 4.69 6.84
N GLN A 20 15.14 3.66 6.06
CA GLN A 20 14.72 3.84 4.67
C GLN A 20 13.25 4.27 4.60
N SER A 21 12.96 5.11 3.62
CA SER A 21 11.62 5.50 3.23
C SER A 21 11.53 5.54 1.71
N GLY A 22 10.32 5.42 1.17
CA GLY A 22 10.10 5.45 -0.26
C GLY A 22 8.63 5.44 -0.63
N SER A 23 8.37 5.32 -1.92
CA SER A 23 7.02 5.15 -2.46
C SER A 23 7.06 4.22 -3.65
N ASP A 24 6.01 3.43 -3.83
CA ASP A 24 5.80 2.55 -4.96
C ASP A 24 4.36 2.58 -5.45
N VAL A 25 4.13 1.84 -6.54
CA VAL A 25 2.82 1.55 -7.13
C VAL A 25 2.04 2.82 -7.43
N GLU A 26 2.30 3.45 -8.57
CA GLU A 26 1.48 4.55 -9.06
C GLU A 26 0.39 4.03 -9.99
N VAL A 27 -0.87 4.17 -9.59
CA VAL A 27 -2.02 3.65 -10.34
C VAL A 27 -3.07 4.74 -10.55
N LEU A 28 -3.73 4.69 -11.71
CA LEU A 28 -4.93 5.48 -11.92
C LEU A 28 -6.10 4.86 -11.15
N PRO A 29 -6.93 5.70 -10.52
CA PRO A 29 -8.02 5.25 -9.67
C PRO A 29 -9.12 4.56 -10.49
N ARG A 30 -9.24 3.25 -10.29
CA ARG A 30 -10.48 2.48 -10.45
C ARG A 30 -10.94 2.07 -9.05
N ALA A 31 -12.08 1.37 -8.90
CA ALA A 31 -12.35 0.73 -7.61
C ALA A 31 -11.17 -0.21 -7.27
N VAL A 32 -10.37 0.14 -6.27
CA VAL A 32 -9.08 -0.49 -5.99
C VAL A 32 -9.03 -1.08 -4.59
N VAL A 33 -8.37 -2.22 -4.50
CA VAL A 33 -8.03 -2.91 -3.27
C VAL A 33 -6.52 -2.88 -3.15
N PHE A 34 -6.01 -2.30 -2.07
CA PHE A 34 -4.61 -2.41 -1.70
C PHE A 34 -4.45 -3.58 -0.72
N VAL A 35 -3.46 -4.41 -0.96
CA VAL A 35 -3.07 -5.49 -0.05
C VAL A 35 -1.60 -5.32 0.29
N LEU A 36 -1.31 -5.20 1.58
CA LEU A 36 0.03 -5.27 2.14
C LEU A 36 0.24 -6.68 2.68
N ASP A 37 1.30 -7.35 2.23
CA ASP A 37 1.71 -8.66 2.73
C ASP A 37 3.15 -8.61 3.21
N VAL A 38 3.34 -8.60 4.53
CA VAL A 38 4.65 -8.58 5.19
C VAL A 38 5.08 -10.00 5.47
N THR A 39 6.15 -10.44 4.80
CA THR A 39 6.66 -11.82 4.88
C THR A 39 7.85 -11.96 5.82
N LYS A 40 8.46 -10.84 6.23
CA LYS A 40 9.60 -10.82 7.15
C LYS A 40 9.63 -9.54 7.96
N ALA A 41 9.95 -9.67 9.25
CA ALA A 41 10.20 -8.56 10.15
C ALA A 41 11.40 -8.93 11.05
N ASP A 42 12.56 -8.32 10.78
CA ASP A 42 13.79 -8.58 11.54
C ASP A 42 14.15 -7.41 12.45
N GLY A 43 14.75 -7.68 13.60
CA GLY A 43 15.25 -6.67 14.54
C GLY A 43 14.41 -6.54 15.82
N ASN A 44 14.91 -5.77 16.78
CA ASN A 44 14.20 -5.51 18.04
C ASN A 44 13.15 -4.42 17.83
N THR A 45 11.87 -4.80 17.83
CA THR A 45 10.70 -3.90 17.76
C THR A 45 10.70 -2.88 16.60
N PRO A 46 10.96 -3.28 15.35
CA PRO A 46 10.85 -2.34 14.25
C PRO A 46 9.39 -1.98 13.94
N THR A 47 9.14 -0.76 13.49
CA THR A 47 7.82 -0.33 13.00
C THR A 47 7.87 -0.09 11.50
N LEU A 48 6.92 -0.66 10.76
CA LEU A 48 6.69 -0.34 9.36
C LEU A 48 5.38 0.45 9.26
N ASP A 49 5.50 1.68 8.76
CA ASP A 49 4.38 2.54 8.42
C ASP A 49 4.18 2.49 6.90
N VAL A 50 2.94 2.23 6.47
CA VAL A 50 2.57 2.18 5.06
C VAL A 50 1.31 3.01 4.86
N ASP A 51 1.45 4.10 4.12
CA ASP A 51 0.41 5.05 3.81
C ASP A 51 -0.04 4.92 2.35
N ILE A 52 -1.32 5.17 2.13
CA ILE A 52 -1.91 5.29 0.80
C ILE A 52 -2.12 6.77 0.54
N GLU A 53 -1.49 7.29 -0.51
CA GLU A 53 -1.50 8.70 -0.83
C GLU A 53 -2.20 8.97 -2.15
N ALA A 54 -2.93 10.09 -2.21
CA ALA A 54 -3.51 10.62 -3.44
C ALA A 54 -2.74 11.85 -3.89
N ARG A 55 -2.58 12.01 -5.20
CA ARG A 55 -2.00 13.20 -5.81
C ARG A 55 -3.08 14.25 -6.05
N ASP A 56 -2.89 15.45 -5.50
CA ASP A 56 -3.67 16.63 -5.89
C ASP A 56 -3.30 17.02 -7.33
N PRO A 57 -4.27 17.04 -8.28
CA PRO A 57 -3.98 17.40 -9.67
C PRO A 57 -3.56 18.87 -9.84
N VAL A 58 -3.92 19.76 -8.90
CA VAL A 58 -3.61 21.19 -9.00
C VAL A 58 -2.19 21.48 -8.54
N SER A 59 -1.82 21.04 -7.33
CA SER A 59 -0.48 21.29 -6.78
C SER A 59 0.55 20.22 -7.14
N GLY A 60 0.10 19.05 -7.61
CA GLY A 60 0.94 17.88 -7.88
C GLY A 60 1.48 17.20 -6.63
N LYS A 61 1.09 17.63 -5.43
CA LYS A 61 1.53 17.08 -4.14
C LYS A 61 0.73 15.85 -3.77
N TYR A 62 1.39 14.93 -3.09
CA TYR A 62 0.76 13.77 -2.48
C TYR A 62 0.30 14.09 -1.05
N PHE A 63 -0.85 13.54 -0.66
CA PHE A 63 -1.38 13.62 0.70
C PHE A 63 -1.97 12.27 1.11
N VAL A 64 -1.84 11.92 2.39
CA VAL A 64 -2.34 10.67 2.95
C VAL A 64 -3.87 10.65 2.93
N ILE A 65 -4.46 9.57 2.42
CA ILE A 65 -5.90 9.34 2.39
C ILE A 65 -6.35 8.14 3.24
N ASP A 66 -5.45 7.19 3.51
CA ASP A 66 -5.62 6.06 4.43
C ASP A 66 -4.25 5.49 4.79
N SER A 67 -4.20 4.65 5.82
CA SER A 67 -2.98 3.96 6.26
C SER A 67 -3.29 2.52 6.64
N PHE A 68 -2.34 1.61 6.41
CA PHE A 68 -2.38 0.28 7.02
C PHE A 68 -2.13 0.40 8.53
N ALA A 69 -2.56 -0.61 9.31
CA ALA A 69 -2.16 -0.68 10.70
C ALA A 69 -0.63 -0.81 10.79
N GLN A 70 -0.02 -0.05 11.69
CA GLN A 70 1.43 -0.11 11.89
C GLN A 70 1.85 -1.54 12.22
N VAL A 71 2.78 -2.08 11.43
CA VAL A 71 3.28 -3.43 11.64
C VAL A 71 4.41 -3.38 12.66
N THR A 72 4.31 -4.21 13.70
CA THR A 72 5.27 -4.27 14.81
C THR A 72 5.87 -5.67 14.92
N GLY A 73 7.08 -5.86 14.38
CA GLY A 73 7.89 -7.08 14.55
C GLY A 73 7.21 -8.40 14.16
N SER A 74 6.19 -8.36 13.31
CA SER A 74 5.38 -9.53 12.95
C SER A 74 5.07 -9.54 11.46
N VAL A 75 4.87 -10.74 10.93
CA VAL A 75 4.29 -10.93 9.59
C VAL A 75 2.80 -10.65 9.65
N ALA A 76 2.29 -9.96 8.63
CA ALA A 76 0.90 -9.55 8.59
C ALA A 76 0.44 -9.40 7.14
N THR A 77 -0.80 -9.81 6.87
CA THR A 77 -1.48 -9.47 5.63
C THR A 77 -2.66 -8.56 5.97
N GLU A 78 -2.69 -7.37 5.38
CA GLU A 78 -3.76 -6.39 5.60
C GLU A 78 -4.32 -5.91 4.25
N ARG A 79 -5.62 -5.60 4.25
CA ARG A 79 -6.35 -5.18 3.06
C ARG A 79 -7.10 -3.87 3.29
N ARG A 80 -6.92 -2.92 2.39
CA ARG A 80 -7.68 -1.66 2.31
C ARG A 80 -8.49 -1.59 1.02
N VAL A 81 -9.74 -1.15 1.11
CA VAL A 81 -10.69 -1.16 -0.01
C VAL A 81 -11.23 0.24 -0.24
N PHE A 82 -11.05 0.75 -1.45
CA PHE A 82 -11.61 2.02 -1.88
C PHE A 82 -12.72 1.76 -2.88
N SER A 83 -13.96 2.02 -2.47
CA SER A 83 -15.15 1.86 -3.30
C SER A 83 -15.52 3.11 -4.09
N ALA A 84 -14.94 4.27 -3.75
CA ALA A 84 -15.13 5.52 -4.48
C ALA A 84 -14.04 5.71 -5.52
N LEU A 85 -14.40 6.27 -6.68
CA LEU A 85 -13.43 6.76 -7.65
C LEU A 85 -12.74 8.00 -7.05
N TYR A 86 -11.44 7.91 -6.83
CA TYR A 86 -10.62 9.11 -6.68
C TYR A 86 -10.34 9.67 -8.08
N GLU A 87 -10.11 10.98 -8.21
CA GLU A 87 -9.77 11.61 -9.50
C GLU A 87 -8.27 11.88 -9.66
N GLY A 88 -7.45 11.44 -8.69
CA GLY A 88 -6.00 11.64 -8.66
C GLY A 88 -5.21 10.32 -8.68
N LEU A 89 -3.94 10.39 -9.11
CA LEU A 89 -3.00 9.25 -9.02
C LEU A 89 -2.89 8.79 -7.57
N LEU A 90 -2.97 7.48 -7.36
CA LEU A 90 -2.76 6.88 -6.05
C LEU A 90 -1.38 6.23 -6.01
N ARG A 91 -0.71 6.35 -4.86
CA ARG A 91 0.53 5.63 -4.58
C ARG A 91 0.56 5.06 -3.17
N VAL A 92 1.49 4.15 -2.92
CA VAL A 92 1.82 3.69 -1.57
C VAL A 92 3.13 4.30 -1.15
N ALA A 93 3.16 4.95 0.01
CA ALA A 93 4.35 5.45 0.67
C ALA A 93 4.67 4.55 1.87
N TYR A 94 5.95 4.33 2.14
CA TYR A 94 6.37 3.48 3.26
C TYR A 94 7.60 4.05 3.96
N ALA A 95 7.68 3.81 5.27
CA ALA A 95 8.80 4.22 6.10
C ALA A 95 9.03 3.23 7.25
N ILE A 96 10.30 2.98 7.58
CA ILE A 96 10.68 2.35 8.85
C ILE A 96 11.07 3.46 9.82
N THR A 97 10.16 3.81 10.71
CA THR A 97 10.27 5.01 11.56
C THR A 97 10.96 4.72 12.90
N HIS A 98 10.89 3.49 13.41
CA HIS A 98 11.60 3.09 14.63
C HIS A 98 12.54 1.92 14.39
N VAL A 99 13.83 2.17 14.72
CA VAL A 99 14.99 1.29 15.00
C VAL A 99 16.12 1.17 13.97
N SER A 100 17.32 0.92 14.51
CA SER A 100 18.55 0.55 13.80
C SER A 100 18.67 -0.97 13.65
N GLY A 101 19.14 -1.43 12.49
CA GLY A 101 19.40 -2.85 12.23
C GLY A 101 18.16 -3.73 12.01
N ALA A 102 17.06 -3.15 11.53
CA ALA A 102 15.84 -3.86 11.18
C ALA A 102 15.57 -3.83 9.69
N ASP A 103 15.09 -4.95 9.16
CA ASP A 103 14.70 -5.10 7.77
C ASP A 103 13.27 -5.69 7.69
N TYR A 104 12.48 -5.17 6.76
CA TYR A 104 11.17 -5.72 6.39
C TYR A 104 11.17 -6.18 4.94
N ASP A 105 10.64 -7.37 4.70
CA ASP A 105 10.25 -7.82 3.36
C ASP A 105 8.73 -7.78 3.25
N PHE A 106 8.22 -7.06 2.27
CA PHE A 106 6.79 -6.96 2.03
C PHE A 106 6.45 -6.84 0.55
N THR A 107 5.22 -7.23 0.21
CA THR A 107 4.62 -6.99 -1.10
C THR A 107 3.42 -6.07 -0.94
N VAL A 108 3.35 -5.04 -1.77
CA VAL A 108 2.14 -4.24 -1.94
C VAL A 108 1.54 -4.60 -3.29
N SER A 109 0.26 -4.99 -3.30
CA SER A 109 -0.49 -5.21 -4.53
C SER A 109 -1.72 -4.31 -4.62
N VAL A 110 -2.00 -3.83 -5.82
CA VAL A 110 -3.23 -3.14 -6.18
C VAL A 110 -4.05 -4.04 -7.07
N GLN A 111 -5.32 -4.20 -6.71
CA GLN A 111 -6.24 -5.06 -7.42
C GLN A 111 -7.48 -4.25 -7.80
N GLY A 112 -7.88 -4.32 -9.06
CA GLY A 112 -9.09 -3.70 -9.57
C GLY A 112 -10.30 -4.54 -9.20
N LYS A 113 -11.39 -3.87 -8.85
CA LYS A 113 -12.73 -4.46 -8.78
C LYS A 113 -13.44 -4.12 -10.09
N GLU A 114 -13.33 -4.99 -11.09
CA GLU A 114 -14.18 -4.85 -12.28
C GLU A 114 -15.56 -5.41 -11.93
N GLY A 115 -16.57 -4.55 -12.04
CA GLY A 115 -17.96 -4.97 -12.17
C GLY A 115 -18.28 -4.99 -13.66
N ASP A 116 -18.72 -6.13 -14.17
CA ASP A 116 -19.37 -6.17 -15.48
C ASP A 116 -20.65 -5.33 -15.37
N GLU A 117 -20.63 -4.10 -15.86
CA GLU A 117 -21.83 -3.34 -16.17
C GLU A 117 -22.49 -4.03 -17.35
N ASN A 118 -23.65 -4.62 -17.09
CA ASN A 118 -24.51 -5.21 -18.10
C ASN A 118 -25.59 -4.19 -18.47
#